data_AF-A0A3M1WTH7-F1
#
_entry.id   AF-A0A3M1WTH7-F1
#
_cell.length_a   1.000
_cell.length_b   1.000
_cell.length_c   1.000
_cell.angle_alpha   90.00
_cell.angle_beta   90.00
_cell.angle_gamma   90.00
#
_symmetry.space_group_name_H-M   'P 1'
#
loop_
_entity.id
_entity.type
_entity.pdbx_description
1 polymer ?
#
loop_
_entity_poly.entity_id
_entity_poly.type
_entity_poly.pdbx_seq_one_letter_code
_entity_poly.pdbx_strand_id
1 'polypeptide(L)' 'SIDLNEAREVVIDCTVAVSGKTGVEMEALTGASIAALTVYDMCKAFSHDILIRDTRLMAKTGGKSDFSRET' A
#
# COMPACT_ATOMS: atom_id res chain seq x y z
N SER A 1 -6.85 -2.22 -3.40
CA SER A 1 -8.16 -1.63 -3.09
C SER A 1 -7.98 -0.50 -2.09
N ILE A 2 -9.05 0.20 -1.74
CA ILE A 2 -9.07 1.20 -0.66
C ILE A 2 -10.34 0.91 0.13
N ASP A 3 -10.18 0.46 1.37
CA ASP A 3 -11.26 -0.06 2.20
C ASP A 3 -11.17 0.52 3.63
N LEU A 4 -12.29 0.52 4.36
CA LEU A 4 -12.31 0.91 5.77
C LEU A 4 -12.35 -0.35 6.65
N ASN A 5 -11.41 -0.48 7.59
CA ASN A 5 -11.40 -1.61 8.52
C ASN A 5 -12.32 -1.36 9.74
N GLU A 6 -12.45 -2.37 10.61
CA GLU A 6 -13.27 -2.29 11.83
C GLU A 6 -12.78 -1.20 12.81
N ALA A 7 -11.48 -0.92 12.81
CA ALA A 7 -10.87 0.15 13.60
C ALA A 7 -11.06 1.56 13.00
N ARG A 8 -11.84 1.67 11.92
CA ARG A 8 -12.09 2.91 11.16
C ARG A 8 -10.82 3.53 10.55
N GLU A 9 -9.88 2.68 10.18
CA GLU A 9 -8.68 3.09 9.45
C GLU A 9 -8.88 2.84 7.95
N VAL A 10 -8.34 3.74 7.13
CA VAL A 10 -8.30 3.54 5.68
C VAL A 10 -7.14 2.60 5.36
N VAL A 11 -7.46 1.42 4.83
CA VAL A 11 -6.51 0.40 4.39
C VAL A 11 -6.35 0.50 2.88
N ILE A 12 -5.09 0.55 2.43
CA ILE A 12 -4.76 0.69 1.01
C ILE A 12 -3.92 -0.51 0.59
N ASP A 13 -4.49 -1.34 -0.27
CA ASP A 13 -3.79 -2.47 -0.89
C ASP A 13 -3.41 -2.14 -2.33
N CYS A 14 -2.13 -2.27 -2.66
CA CYS A 14 -1.65 -2.11 -4.03
C CYS A 14 -1.01 -3.41 -4.52
N THR A 15 -1.56 -3.96 -5.60
CA THR A 15 -1.03 -5.16 -6.25
C THR A 15 -0.53 -4.79 -7.63
N VAL A 16 0.72 -5.16 -7.92
CA VAL A 16 1.36 -4.93 -9.21
C VAL A 16 1.85 -6.26 -9.75
N ALA A 17 1.67 -6.48 -11.05
CA ALA A 17 2.15 -7.66 -11.75
C ALA A 17 2.88 -7.22 -13.02
N VAL A 18 4.04 -7.83 -13.28
CA VAL A 18 4.82 -7.61 -14.50
C VAL A 18 5.45 -8.91 -14.98
N SER A 19 5.66 -9.04 -16.28
CA SER A 19 6.56 -10.05 -16.85
C SER A 19 7.91 -9.41 -17.11
N GLY A 20 8.84 -9.53 -16.14
CA GLY A 20 10.14 -8.86 -16.16
C GLY A 20 11.23 -9.64 -15.44
N LYS A 21 12.48 -9.15 -15.53
CA LYS A 21 13.65 -9.78 -14.89
C LYS A 21 13.80 -9.43 -13.41
N THR A 22 13.11 -8.38 -12.96
CA THR A 22 13.17 -7.85 -11.58
C THR A 22 11.81 -7.97 -10.92
N GLY A 23 11.80 -7.98 -9.59
CA GLY A 23 10.56 -7.84 -8.83
C GLY A 23 9.97 -6.43 -8.97
N VAL A 24 8.71 -6.30 -8.55
CA VAL A 24 7.93 -5.04 -8.58
C VAL A 24 7.48 -4.58 -7.20
N GLU A 25 8.31 -4.87 -6.18
CA GLU A 25 8.01 -4.48 -4.80
C GLU A 25 7.90 -2.96 -4.68
N MET A 26 8.76 -2.22 -5.38
CA MET A 26 8.81 -0.76 -5.31
C MET A 26 7.60 -0.12 -5.98
N GLU A 27 7.11 -0.68 -7.08
CA GLU A 27 5.92 -0.21 -7.78
C GLU A 27 4.69 -0.37 -6.90
N ALA A 28 4.56 -1.51 -6.21
CA ALA A 28 3.46 -1.74 -5.28
C ALA A 28 3.54 -0.79 -4.06
N LEU A 29 4.71 -0.68 -3.42
CA LEU A 29 4.89 0.21 -2.25
C LEU A 29 4.70 1.69 -2.61
N THR A 30 5.19 2.10 -3.78
CA THR A 30 5.03 3.47 -4.27
C THR A 30 3.57 3.75 -4.61
N GLY A 31 2.89 2.82 -5.28
CA GLY A 31 1.47 2.96 -5.60
C GLY A 31 0.60 3.12 -4.35
N ALA A 32 0.83 2.29 -3.33
CA ALA A 32 0.14 2.42 -2.04
C ALA A 32 0.44 3.76 -1.35
N SER A 33 1.70 4.21 -1.36
CA SER A 33 2.11 5.46 -0.72
C SER A 33 1.51 6.69 -1.41
N ILE A 34 1.48 6.71 -2.74
CA ILE A 34 0.85 7.81 -3.50
C ILE A 34 -0.66 7.83 -3.26
N ALA A 35 -1.32 6.68 -3.22
CA ALA A 35 -2.73 6.59 -2.88
C ALA A 35 -2.99 7.13 -1.47
N ALA A 36 -2.16 6.79 -0.48
CA ALA A 36 -2.27 7.32 0.88
C ALA A 36 -2.10 8.85 0.92
N LEU A 37 -1.11 9.38 0.21
CA LEU A 37 -0.89 10.84 0.10
C LEU A 37 -2.06 11.54 -0.62
N THR A 38 -2.68 10.88 -1.60
CA THR A 38 -3.86 11.41 -2.29
C THR A 38 -5.07 11.46 -1.36
N VAL A 39 -5.29 10.42 -0.56
CA VAL A 39 -6.34 10.42 0.47
C VAL A 39 -6.07 11.52 1.50
N TYR A 40 -4.83 11.68 1.95
CA TYR A 40 -4.45 12.79 2.82
C TYR A 40 -4.79 14.14 2.16
N ASP A 41 -4.41 14.34 0.90
CA ASP A 41 -4.68 15.59 0.18
C ASP A 41 -6.17 15.94 0.11
N MET A 42 -7.02 14.94 -0.12
CA MET A 42 -8.48 15.09 -0.14
C MET A 42 -9.08 15.39 1.24
N CYS A 43 -8.46 14.87 2.31
CA CYS A 43 -9.02 14.94 3.66
C CYS A 43 -8.36 16.00 4.56
N LYS A 44 -7.21 16.57 4.18
CA LYS A 44 -6.44 17.53 5.00
C LYS A 44 -7.22 18.77 5.44
N ALA A 45 -8.27 19.13 4.71
CA ALA A 45 -9.15 20.25 5.08
C ALA A 45 -10.03 19.94 6.29
N PHE A 46 -10.33 18.66 6.55
CA PHE A 46 -11.17 18.23 7.67
C PHE A 46 -10.36 17.94 8.93
N SER A 47 -9.13 17.43 8.77
CA SER A 47 -8.22 17.17 9.88
C SER A 47 -6.78 17.24 9.42
N HIS A 48 -5.94 17.89 10.23
CA HIS A 48 -4.48 17.91 10.04
C HIS A 48 -3.78 16.78 10.82
N ASP A 49 -4.51 16.05 11.66
CA ASP A 49 -3.99 14.95 12.48
C ASP A 49 -4.06 13.60 11.73
N ILE A 50 -4.28 13.61 10.42
CA ILE A 50 -4.30 12.38 9.61
C ILE A 50 -2.89 11.78 9.61
N LEU A 51 -2.77 10.57 10.15
CA LEU A 51 -1.52 9.83 10.20
C LEU A 51 -1.48 8.78 9.09
N ILE A 52 -0.55 8.93 8.15
CA ILE A 52 -0.17 7.83 7.26
C ILE A 52 0.73 6.89 8.08
N ARG A 53 0.18 5.72 8.41
CA ARG A 53 0.88 4.65 9.15
C ARG A 53 1.91 3.95 8.23
N ASP A 54 2.39 2.79 8.67
CA ASP A 54 3.41 2.05 7.95
C ASP A 54 2.94 1.55 6.58
N THR A 55 3.76 1.78 5.55
CA THR A 55 3.66 1.09 4.26
C THR A 55 4.49 -0.18 4.30
N ARG A 56 3.89 -1.34 4.00
CA ARG A 56 4.54 -2.65 4.13
C ARG A 56 4.30 -3.53 2.90
N LEU A 57 5.31 -4.32 2.55
CA LEU A 57 5.13 -5.41 1.58
C LEU A 57 4.42 -6.57 2.28
N MET A 58 3.26 -6.97 1.74
CA MET A 58 2.44 -8.06 2.29
C MET A 58 2.71 -9.39 1.60
N ALA A 59 2.85 -9.39 0.28
CA ALA A 59 3.19 -10.58 -0.48
C ALA A 59 3.99 -10.23 -1.72
N LYS A 60 4.83 -11.16 -2.15
CA LYS A 60 5.52 -11.17 -3.43
C LYS A 60 5.63 -12.60 -3.90
N THR A 61 5.31 -12.82 -5.17
CA THR A 61 5.55 -14.08 -5.87
C THR A 61 6.44 -13.87 -7.08
N GLY A 62 7.31 -14.83 -7.38
CA GLY A 62 8.18 -14.83 -8.55
C GLY A 62 9.60 -14.30 -8.30
N GLY A 63 10.49 -14.62 -9.22
CA GLY A 63 11.93 -14.40 -9.06
C GLY A 63 12.59 -15.56 -8.30
N LYS A 64 13.56 -15.25 -7.43
CA LYS A 64 14.32 -16.27 -6.67
C LYS A 64 13.61 -16.77 -5.41
N SER A 65 12.76 -15.96 -4.81
CA SER A 65 12.13 -16.25 -3.53
C SER A 65 10.78 -15.56 -3.43
N ASP A 66 9.79 -16.31 -2.97
CA ASP A 66 8.49 -15.79 -2.60
C ASP A 66 8.51 -15.26 -1.17
N PHE A 67 7.63 -14.31 -0.88
CA PHE A 67 7.48 -13.72 0.44
C PHE A 67 5.99 -13.54 0.72
N SER A 68 5.57 -13.87 1.94
CA SER A 68 4.24 -13.58 2.44
C SER A 68 4.35 -13.22 3.92
N ARG A 69 3.65 -12.17 4.32
CA ARG A 69 3.56 -11.69 5.68
C ARG A 69 2.22 -12.14 6.26
N GLU A 70 2.25 -12.84 7.39
CA GLU A 70 1.03 -13.11 8.16
C GLU A 70 0.56 -11.82 8.86
N THR A 71 -0.75 -11.57 8.78
CA THR A 71 -1.41 -10.37 9.30
C THR A 71 -1.97 -10.63 10.70
#